data_AF-A0A413JWV5-F1
#
_entry.id   AF-A0A413JWV5-F1
#
_cell.length_a   1.000
_cell.length_b   1.000
_cell.length_c   1.000
_cell.angle_alpha   90.00
_cell.angle_beta   90.00
_cell.angle_gamma   90.00
#
_symmetry.space_group_name_H-M   'P 1'
#
loop_
_entity.id
_entity.type
_entity.pdbx_description
1 polymer ?
#
loop_
_entity_poly.entity_id
_entity_poly.type
_entity_poly.pdbx_seq_one_letter_code
_entity_poly.pdbx_strand_id
1 'polypeptide(L)' 'MHQQDFDEVVKRLPSPAKVEADRYIAYSPNTIFRFIFRKEVFFITSQRVTLTMWVLDSIQK' A
#
# COMPACT_ATOMS: atom_id res chain seq x y z
N MET A 1 -4.91 13.91 -10.13
CA MET A 1 -3.89 13.31 -9.24
C MET A 1 -2.64 13.14 -10.06
N HIS A 2 -1.50 13.66 -9.60
CA HIS A 2 -0.23 13.50 -10.31
C HIS A 2 0.47 12.22 -9.83
N GLN A 3 1.27 11.59 -10.70
CA GLN A 3 2.05 10.40 -10.34
C GLN A 3 2.93 10.64 -9.09
N GLN A 4 3.47 11.86 -8.97
CA GLN A 4 4.30 12.28 -7.83
C GLN A 4 3.56 12.18 -6.49
N ASP A 5 2.24 12.43 -6.46
CA ASP A 5 1.44 12.33 -5.23
C ASP A 5 1.34 10.88 -4.74
N PHE A 6 1.22 9.94 -5.68
CA PHE A 6 1.19 8.51 -5.38
C PHE A 6 2.57 8.04 -4.92
N ASP A 7 3.64 8.43 -5.61
CA ASP A 7 5.00 8.03 -5.26
C ASP A 7 5.38 8.50 -3.84
N GLU A 8 5.01 9.73 -3.47
CA GLU A 8 5.21 10.25 -2.11
C GLU A 8 4.42 9.48 -1.04
N VAL A 9 3.20 9.06 -1.36
CA VAL A 9 2.38 8.22 -0.49
C VAL A 9 3.02 6.85 -0.30
N VAL A 10 3.46 6.20 -1.38
CA VAL A 10 4.08 4.86 -1.33
C VAL A 10 5.36 4.87 -0.51
N LYS A 11 6.21 5.90 -0.62
CA LYS A 11 7.44 6.03 0.19
C LYS A 11 7.18 6.08 1.70
N ARG A 12 6.00 6.53 2.11
CA ARG A 12 5.61 6.69 3.52
C ARG A 12 4.84 5.50 4.06
N LEU A 13 4.49 4.53 3.22
CA LEU A 13 3.77 3.34 3.67
C LEU A 13 4.63 2.55 4.66
N PRO A 14 4.09 2.17 5.83
CA PRO A 14 4.78 1.25 6.71
C PRO A 14 4.94 -0.10 6.03
N SER A 15 5.95 -0.88 6.43
CA SER A 15 6.07 -2.27 5.98
C SER A 15 4.78 -3.03 6.32
N PRO A 16 4.16 -3.75 5.36
CA PRO A 16 2.92 -4.48 5.60
C PRO A 16 3.08 -5.61 6.62
N ALA A 17 4.30 -6.12 6.81
CA ALA A 17 4.61 -7.12 7.84
C ALA A 17 4.54 -6.56 9.28
N LYS A 18 4.56 -5.22 9.44
CA LYS A 18 4.55 -4.53 10.74
C LYS A 18 3.18 -3.96 11.11
N VAL A 19 2.18 -4.12 10.25
CA VAL A 19 0.82 -3.60 10.45
C VAL A 19 -0.10 -4.79 10.59
N GLU A 20 -0.90 -4.87 11.66
CA GLU A 20 -1.83 -5.98 11.84
C GLU A 20 -3.04 -5.87 10.90
N ALA A 21 -3.55 -4.65 10.68
CA ALA A 21 -4.70 -4.41 9.82
C ALA A 21 -4.48 -4.84 8.35
N ASP A 22 -5.54 -5.36 7.73
CA ASP A 22 -5.54 -5.79 6.32
C ASP A 22 -5.71 -4.64 5.34
N ARG A 23 -6.07 -3.44 5.83
CA ARG A 23 -6.23 -2.23 5.03
C ARG A 23 -5.44 -1.08 5.63
N TYR A 24 -4.86 -0.27 4.76
CA TYR A 24 -4.17 0.96 5.13
C TYR A 24 -4.67 2.11 4.27
N ILE A 25 -5.09 3.20 4.91
CA ILE A 25 -5.54 4.41 4.22
C ILE A 25 -4.43 5.45 4.35
N ALA A 26 -3.85 5.83 3.21
CA ALA A 26 -2.84 6.87 3.14
C ALA A 26 -3.43 8.14 2.51
N TYR A 27 -3.14 9.27 3.14
CA TYR A 27 -3.60 10.58 2.67
C TYR A 27 -2.49 11.25 1.87
N SER A 28 -2.84 11.78 0.70
CA SER A 28 -1.92 12.65 -0.02
C SER A 28 -1.73 13.96 0.76
N PRO A 29 -0.49 14.42 0.99
CA PRO A 29 -0.27 15.75 1.58
C PRO A 29 -0.63 16.88 0.61
N ASN A 30 -0.66 16.61 -0.69
CA ASN A 30 -0.79 17.64 -1.74
C ASN A 30 -2.16 17.61 -2.43
N THR A 31 -3.00 16.63 -2.13
CA THR A 31 -4.31 16.47 -2.77
C THR A 31 -5.35 15.99 -1.75
N ILE A 32 -6.62 16.14 -2.10
CA ILE A 32 -7.73 15.61 -1.30
C ILE A 32 -7.92 14.09 -1.44
N PHE A 33 -7.12 13.43 -2.28
CA PHE A 33 -7.28 12.00 -2.51
C PHE A 33 -6.72 11.18 -1.35
N ARG A 34 -7.47 10.13 -1.00
CA ARG A 34 -7.03 9.04 -0.12
C ARG A 34 -6.78 7.77 -0.93
N PHE A 35 -5.65 7.13 -0.66
CA PHE A 35 -5.23 5.89 -1.28
C PHE A 35 -5.48 4.75 -0.31
N ILE A 36 -6.27 3.77 -0.74
CA ILE A 36 -6.62 2.60 0.06
C ILE A 36 -5.77 1.45 -0.45
N PHE A 37 -4.95 0.91 0.44
CA PHE A 37 -4.13 -0.26 0.20
C PHE A 37 -4.72 -1.45 0.95
N ARG A 38 -4.72 -2.61 0.30
CA ARG A 38 -5.00 -3.89 0.94
C ARG A 38 -3.71 -4.68 1.10
N LYS A 39 -3.60 -5.40 2.21
CA LYS A 39 -2.49 -6.31 2.45
C LYS A 39 -2.77 -7.60 1.69
N GLU A 40 -1.80 -8.05 0.91
CA GLU A 40 -1.84 -9.36 0.25
C GLU A 40 -0.60 -10.18 0.59
N VAL A 41 -0.80 -11.49 0.66
CA VAL A 41 0.23 -12.47 0.97
C VAL A 41 0.41 -13.38 -0.24
N PHE A 42 1.60 -13.38 -0.80
CA PHE A 42 2.00 -14.17 -1.96
C PHE A 42 2.94 -15.29 -1.53
N PHE A 43 2.70 -16.49 -2.03
CA PHE A 43 3.59 -17.64 -1.83
C PHE A 43 4.53 -17.76 -3.01
N ILE A 44 5.82 -17.53 -2.79
CA ILE A 44 6.85 -17.72 -3.81
C ILE A 44 7.35 -19.16 -3.70
N THR A 45 6.74 -20.04 -4.50
CA THR A 45 6.92 -21.50 -4.44
C THR A 45 8.36 -21.96 -4.66
N SER A 46 9.12 -21.32 -5.55
CA SER A 46 10.52 -21.68 -5.82
C SER A 46 11.46 -21.41 -4.64
N GLN A 47 11.10 -20.49 -3.74
CA GLN A 47 11.91 -20.08 -2.59
C GLN A 47 11.28 -20.47 -1.24
N ARG A 48 10.04 -20.99 -1.24
CA ARG A 48 9.22 -21.20 -0.03
C ARG A 48 9.12 -19.95 0.84
N VAL A 49 9.19 -18.77 0.22
CA VAL A 49 9.13 -17.48 0.90
C VAL A 49 7.69 -16.96 0.85
N THR A 50 7.23 -16.42 1.97
CA THR A 50 5.98 -15.68 2.05
C THR A 50 6.28 -14.20 1.85
N LEU A 51 5.76 -13.61 0.78
CA LEU A 51 5.91 -12.18 0.49
C LEU A 51 4.61 -11.47 0.88
N THR A 52 4.70 -10.55 1.84
CA THR A 52 3.56 -9.70 2.22
C THR A 52 3.74 -8.32 1.59
N MET A 53 2.74 -7.83 0.87
CA MET A 53 2.80 -6.55 0.15
C MET A 53 1.54 -5.72 0.32
N TRP A 54 1.68 -4.41 0.20
CA TRP A 54 0.56 -3.52 -0.03
C TRP A 54 0.20 -3.54 -1.52
N VAL A 55 -1.08 -3.76 -1.81
CA VAL A 55 -1.65 -3.65 -3.14
C VAL A 55 -2.62 -2.48 -3.11
N LEU A 56 -2.49 -1.56 -4.07
CA LEU A 56 -3.45 -0.46 -4.20
C LEU A 56 -4.81 -1.03 -4.57
N ASP A 57 -5.80 -0.82 -3.72
CA ASP A 57 -7.17 -1.32 -3.88
C ASP A 57 -8.06 -0.26 -4.55
N SER A 58 -8.04 0.97 -4.03
CA SER A 58 -8.81 2.07 -4.61
C SER A 58 -8.24 3.45 -4.27
N ILE A 59 -8.61 4.44 -5.09
CA ILE A 59 -8.32 5.85 -4.88
C ILE A 59 -9.67 6.57 -4.73
N GLN A 60 -9.83 7.32 -3.65
CA GLN A 60 -11.07 8.04 -3.34
C GLN A 60 -10.79 9.52 -3.13
N LYS A 61 -11.75 10.37 -3.50
CA LYS A 61 -11.70 11.83 -3.34
C LYS A 61 -12.33 12.25 -2.02
#